data_AF-A0A5B8T2L2-F1
#
_entry.id   AF-A0A5B8T2L2-F1
#
_cell.length_a   1.000
_cell.length_b   1.000
_cell.length_c   1.000
_cell.angle_alpha   90.00
_cell.angle_beta   90.00
_cell.angle_gamma   90.00
#
_symmetry.space_group_name_H-M   'P 1'
#
loop_
_entity.id
_entity.type
_entity.pdbx_description
1 polymer ?
#
loop_
_entity_poly.entity_id
_entity_poly.type
_entity_poly.pdbx_seq_one_letter_code
_entity_poly.pdbx_strand_id
1 'polypeptide(L)'
;MKKEKNNFAELLQHLSLNDEEQVFVNIAIHQLIDEKEREDLVIRSLIGNFRPLALQQKLSPQGLQFFTELVKPNFKDDISLWLPFWLGTIH
;
A
#
# COMPACT_ATOMS: atom_id res chain seq x y z
N MET A 1 12.84 -21.38 -9.70
CA MET A 1 11.63 -20.97 -8.95
C MET A 1 11.25 -19.58 -9.42
N LYS A 2 10.09 -19.41 -10.08
CA LYS A 2 9.61 -18.07 -10.45
C LYS A 2 9.32 -17.33 -9.15
N LYS A 3 10.01 -16.21 -8.89
CA LYS A 3 9.59 -15.28 -7.83
C LYS A 3 8.15 -14.91 -8.18
N GLU A 4 7.17 -15.35 -7.39
CA GLU A 4 5.85 -14.76 -7.48
C GLU A 4 6.05 -13.27 -7.24
N LYS A 5 5.82 -12.46 -8.27
CA LYS A 5 5.85 -11.00 -8.13
C LYS A 5 4.73 -10.68 -7.14
N ASN A 6 5.11 -10.32 -5.92
CA ASN A 6 4.16 -9.78 -4.96
C ASN A 6 3.77 -8.38 -5.47
N ASN A 7 2.66 -8.32 -6.21
CA ASN A 7 2.17 -7.08 -6.82
C ASN A 7 1.87 -6.02 -5.74
N PHE A 8 1.55 -6.44 -4.51
CA PHE A 8 1.34 -5.54 -3.40
C PHE A 8 2.65 -4.89 -2.95
N ALA A 9 3.72 -5.68 -2.77
CA ALA A 9 5.04 -5.15 -2.46
C ALA A 9 5.57 -4.23 -3.57
N GLU A 10 5.36 -4.61 -4.84
CA GLU A 10 5.72 -3.76 -5.99
C GLU A 10 4.94 -2.44 -5.96
N LEU A 11 3.62 -2.46 -5.71
CA LEU A 11 2.81 -1.25 -5.54
C LEU A 11 3.39 -0.35 -4.44
N LEU A 12 3.67 -0.91 -3.26
CA LEU A 12 4.17 -0.15 -2.11
C LEU A 12 5.53 0.49 -2.38
N GLN A 13 6.41 -0.18 -3.12
CA GLN A 13 7.73 0.38 -3.49
C GLN A 13 7.64 1.59 -4.42
N HIS A 14 6.58 1.68 -5.22
CA HIS A 14 6.35 2.78 -6.16
C HIS A 14 5.41 3.86 -5.60
N LEU A 15 4.81 3.62 -4.44
CA LEU A 15 3.94 4.57 -3.78
C LEU A 15 4.79 5.69 -3.17
N SER A 16 4.58 6.91 -3.65
CA SER A 16 5.23 8.11 -3.11
C SER A 16 4.24 8.89 -2.26
N LEU A 17 4.46 8.88 -0.94
CA LEU A 17 3.66 9.61 0.05
C LEU A 17 4.50 10.64 0.80
N ASN A 18 3.87 11.42 1.68
CA ASN A 18 4.61 12.29 2.60
C ASN A 18 5.39 11.48 3.64
N ASP A 19 6.31 12.13 4.36
CA ASP A 19 7.21 11.45 5.30
C ASP A 19 6.47 10.66 6.39
N GLU A 20 5.36 11.18 6.91
CA GLU A 20 4.57 10.52 7.98
C GLU A 20 3.92 9.24 7.48
N GLU A 21 3.32 9.26 6.29
CA GLU A 21 2.67 8.10 5.67
C GLU A 21 3.67 7.08 5.13
N GLN A 22 4.80 7.56 4.60
CA GLN A 22 5.86 6.72 4.05
C GLN A 22 6.45 5.78 5.10
N VAL A 23 6.46 6.18 6.39
CA VAL A 23 6.86 5.29 7.49
C VAL A 23 6.02 4.03 7.52
N PHE A 24 4.69 4.15 7.37
CA PHE A 24 3.80 2.98 7.39
C PHE A 24 3.98 2.09 6.16
N VAL A 25 4.23 2.69 4.99
CA VAL A 25 4.53 1.96 3.75
C VAL A 25 5.85 1.19 3.90
N ASN A 26 6.89 1.83 4.42
CA ASN A 26 8.19 1.19 4.63
C ASN A 26 8.10 0.00 5.60
N ILE A 27 7.31 0.11 6.66
CA ILE A 27 7.03 -1.01 7.58
C ILE A 27 6.33 -2.15 6.83
N ALA A 28 5.32 -1.86 6.01
CA ALA A 28 4.63 -2.89 5.23
C ALA A 28 5.55 -3.56 4.20
N ILE A 29 6.45 -2.81 3.55
CA ILE A 29 7.46 -3.36 2.63
C ILE A 29 8.38 -4.33 3.39
N HIS A 30 8.90 -3.94 4.56
CA HIS A 30 9.75 -4.81 5.38
C HIS A 30 9.02 -6.09 5.79
N GLN A 31 7.76 -5.98 6.23
CA GLN A 31 6.93 -7.13 6.60
C GLN A 31 6.77 -8.11 5.42
N LEU A 32 6.51 -7.61 4.21
CA LEU A 32 6.32 -8.46 3.02
C LEU A 32 7.61 -9.07 2.51
N ILE A 33 8.71 -8.31 2.50
CA ILE A 33 9.94 -8.70 1.82
C ILE A 33 10.89 -9.43 2.76
N ASP A 34 11.10 -8.92 3.97
CA ASP A 34 12.10 -9.42 4.90
C ASP A 34 11.49 -10.45 5.86
N GLU A 35 10.34 -10.13 6.44
CA GLU A 35 9.66 -11.01 7.43
C GLU A 35 8.81 -12.11 6.75
N LYS A 36 8.54 -11.98 5.44
CA LYS A 36 7.64 -12.87 4.67
C LYS A 36 6.25 -12.99 5.31
N GLU A 37 5.81 -11.92 5.95
CA GLU A 37 4.51 -11.80 6.58
C GLU A 37 3.41 -11.96 5.52
N ARG A 38 2.26 -12.46 5.96
CA ARG A 38 1.14 -12.66 5.03
C ARG A 38 0.57 -11.33 4.56
N GLU A 39 0.35 -11.20 3.25
CA GLU A 39 -0.22 -10.00 2.64
C GLU A 39 -1.51 -9.51 3.30
N ASP A 40 -2.40 -10.41 3.69
CA ASP A 40 -3.68 -10.03 4.32
C ASP A 40 -3.49 -9.42 5.71
N LEU A 41 -2.47 -9.86 6.45
CA LEU A 41 -2.11 -9.28 7.74
C LEU A 41 -1.47 -7.90 7.56
N VAL A 42 -0.57 -7.76 6.57
CA VAL A 42 0.05 -6.48 6.22
C VAL A 42 -0.98 -5.47 5.74
N ILE A 43 -1.92 -5.86 4.88
CA ILE A 43 -3.04 -5.01 4.42
C ILE A 43 -3.87 -4.54 5.62
N ARG A 44 -4.25 -5.45 6.52
CA ARG A 44 -5.01 -5.09 7.74
C ARG A 44 -4.26 -4.11 8.63
N SER A 45 -2.97 -4.35 8.84
CA SER A 45 -2.08 -3.47 9.61
C SER A 45 -2.01 -2.07 8.98
N LEU A 46 -1.81 -2.00 7.67
CA LEU A 46 -1.71 -0.76 6.92
C LEU A 46 -3.04 0.04 6.96
N ILE A 47 -4.19 -0.63 6.81
CA ILE A 47 -5.51 0.00 7.02
C ILE A 47 -5.62 0.57 8.43
N GLY A 48 -5.15 -0.18 9.44
CA GLY A 48 -5.13 0.25 10.84
C GLY A 48 -4.31 1.53 11.06
N ASN A 49 -3.17 1.66 10.40
CA ASN A 49 -2.28 2.82 10.50
C ASN A 49 -2.83 4.05 9.76
N PHE A 50 -3.41 3.87 8.58
CA PHE A 50 -3.96 4.98 7.79
C PHE A 50 -5.32 5.47 8.30
N ARG A 51 -6.13 4.61 8.92
CA ARG A 51 -7.49 4.96 9.37
C ARG A 51 -7.53 6.16 10.33
N PRO A 52 -6.70 6.26 11.39
CA PRO A 52 -6.66 7.43 12.25
C PRO A 52 -6.33 8.72 11.48
N LEU A 53 -5.38 8.68 10.54
CA LEU A 53 -5.02 9.82 9.70
C LEU A 53 -6.18 10.23 8.78
N ALA A 54 -6.88 9.26 8.20
CA ALA A 54 -8.07 9.50 7.39
C ALA A 54 -9.17 10.21 8.19
N LEU A 55 -9.45 9.72 9.40
CA LEU A 55 -10.46 10.30 10.29
C LEU A 55 -10.10 11.72 10.73
N GLN A 56 -8.81 12.02 10.88
CA GLN A 56 -8.30 13.35 11.21
C GLN A 56 -8.13 14.25 9.98
N GLN A 57 -8.44 13.77 8.76
CA GLN A 57 -8.22 14.47 7.50
C GLN A 57 -6.76 14.93 7.32
N LYS A 58 -5.81 14.14 7.84
CA LYS A 58 -4.38 14.40 7.76
C LYS A 58 -3.68 13.69 6.61
N LEU A 59 -4.41 12.82 5.90
CA LEU A 59 -3.85 12.15 4.73
C LEU A 59 -3.58 13.14 3.61
N SER A 60 -2.41 12.99 2.99
CA SER A 60 -2.10 13.60 1.70
C SER A 60 -3.13 13.17 0.64
N PRO A 61 -3.30 13.95 -0.44
CA PRO A 61 -4.17 13.52 -1.54
C PRO A 61 -3.81 12.13 -2.08
N GLN A 62 -2.52 11.82 -2.23
CA GLN A 62 -2.07 10.49 -2.64
C GLN A 62 -2.38 9.42 -1.57
N GLY A 63 -2.14 9.72 -0.29
CA GLY A 63 -2.40 8.80 0.82
C GLY A 63 -3.88 8.48 1.00
N LEU A 64 -4.75 9.47 0.80
CA LEU A 64 -6.21 9.28 0.82
C LEU A 64 -6.69 8.43 -0.35
N GLN A 65 -6.16 8.67 -1.55
CA GLN A 65 -6.48 7.87 -2.73
C GLN A 65 -6.05 6.42 -2.52
N PHE A 66 -4.81 6.20 -2.06
CA PHE A 66 -4.30 4.88 -1.75
C PHE A 66 -5.13 4.17 -0.69
N PHE A 67 -5.44 4.86 0.41
CA PHE A 67 -6.27 4.31 1.48
C PHE A 67 -7.67 3.90 0.98
N THR A 68 -8.28 4.71 0.10
CA THR A 68 -9.60 4.42 -0.48
C THR A 68 -9.59 3.13 -1.30
N GLU A 69 -8.51 2.87 -2.05
CA GLU A 69 -8.33 1.61 -2.77
C GLU A 69 -8.06 0.44 -1.81
N LEU A 70 -7.19 0.66 -0.82
CA LEU A 70 -6.76 -0.34 0.14
C LEU A 70 -7.93 -0.93 0.97
N VAL A 71 -8.94 -0.12 1.30
CA VAL A 71 -10.11 -0.57 2.08
C VAL A 71 -11.17 -1.30 1.25
N LYS A 72 -11.04 -1.36 -0.08
CA LYS A 72 -11.99 -2.08 -0.93
C LYS A 72 -11.93 -3.59 -0.67
N PRO A 73 -13.07 -4.31 -0.67
CA PRO A 73 -13.11 -5.74 -0.38
C PRO A 73 -12.28 -6.57 -1.38
N ASN A 74 -12.18 -6.11 -2.64
CA ASN A 74 -11.48 -6.81 -3.71
C ASN A 74 -10.08 -6.26 -3.97
N PHE A 75 -9.53 -5.43 -3.06
CA PHE A 75 -8.23 -4.79 -3.26
C PHE A 75 -7.17 -5.79 -3.72
N LYS A 76 -7.04 -6.93 -3.04
CA LYS A 76 -6.04 -7.95 -3.35
C LYS A 76 -6.12 -8.48 -4.79
N ASP A 77 -7.33 -8.73 -5.26
CA ASP A 77 -7.58 -9.23 -6.62
C ASP A 77 -7.36 -8.11 -7.66
N ASP A 78 -7.64 -6.87 -7.27
CA ASP A 78 -7.55 -5.71 -8.14
C ASP A 78 -6.13 -5.08 -8.20
N ILE A 79 -5.21 -5.38 -7.28
CA ILE A 79 -3.86 -4.77 -7.23
C ILE A 79 -3.17 -4.82 -8.60
N SER A 80 -3.28 -5.93 -9.33
CA SER A 80 -2.70 -6.07 -10.67
C SER A 80 -3.30 -5.09 -11.69
N LEU A 81 -4.55 -4.70 -11.53
CA LEU A 81 -5.26 -3.72 -12.38
C LEU A 81 -4.88 -2.28 -12.02
N TRP A 82 -4.63 -2.00 -10.73
CA TRP A 82 -4.24 -0.68 -10.25
C TRP A 82 -2.72 -0.43 -10.34
N LEU A 83 -1.90 -1.48 -10.47
CA LEU A 83 -0.45 -1.34 -10.57
C LEU A 83 -0.03 -0.34 -11.67
N PRO A 84 -0.57 -0.36 -12.90
CA PRO A 84 -0.23 0.61 -13.93
C PRO A 84 -0.65 2.05 -13.59
N PHE A 85 -1.74 2.23 -12.83
CA PHE A 85 -2.17 3.55 -12.36
C PHE A 85 -1.11 4.16 -11.45
N TRP A 86 -0.57 3.39 -10.50
CA TRP A 86 0.48 3.86 -9.60
C TRP A 86 1.84 3.98 -10.29
N LEU A 87 2.19 3.03 -11.16
CA LEU A 87 3.45 3.02 -11.92
C LEU A 87 3.51 4.10 -13.03
N GLY A 88 2.36 4.53 -13.55
CA GLY A 88 2.25 5.52 -14.62
C GLY A 88 2.37 6.98 -14.16
N THR A 89 2.38 7.22 -12.84
CA THR A 89 2.56 8.55 -12.23
C THR A 89 4.02 9.02 -12.24
N ILE A 90 4.74 8.77 -13.33
CA ILE A 90 6.03 9.40 -13.62
C ILE A 90 5.71 10.67 -14.44
N HIS A 91 5.71 11.82 -13.78
CA HIS A 91 5.79 13.13 -14.44
C HIS A 91 6.88 13.95 -13.77
#